data_AF-A0A0H2YH64-F1
#
_entry.id   AF-A0A0H2YH64-F1
#
_cell.length_a   1.000
_cell.length_b   1.000
_cell.length_c   1.000
_cell.angle_alpha   90.00
_cell.angle_beta   90.00
_cell.angle_gamma   90.00
#
_symmetry.space_group_name_H-M   'P 1'
#
loop_
_entity.id
_entity.type
_entity.pdbx_description
1 polymer ?
#
loop_
_entity_poly.entity_id
_entity_poly.type
_entity_poly.pdbx_seq_one_letter_code
_entity_poly.pdbx_strand_id
1 'polypeptide(L)'
;MSIGQASTRIRLMHWFRRSVFDEVDDMNPLVYFSSSSENSHRFVEKLQLPAIRIPIAGAREKLRVEQPYILLVPSYGGGSPVGAVPIQVIRFLNDVHNRSLIRGVIAAGNTNFGDAYCLAGDIISHKCQVPYLYRFELLGTAEDVANVRKGVTEFWQRQN
;
A
#
# COMPACT_ATOMS: atom_id res chain seq x y z
N MET A 1 -7.95 -63.53 25.86
CA MET A 1 -8.45 -62.29 26.49
C MET A 1 -7.46 -61.18 26.18
N SER A 2 -7.98 -60.10 25.60
CA SER A 2 -7.28 -58.91 25.08
C SER A 2 -6.65 -58.07 26.18
N ILE A 3 -5.41 -57.59 25.98
CA ILE A 3 -4.85 -56.24 26.29
C ILE A 3 -3.51 -56.18 25.51
N GLY A 4 -3.06 -55.22 24.72
CA GLY A 4 -3.42 -53.82 24.44
C GLY A 4 -2.09 -53.12 24.12
N GLN A 5 -1.93 -52.57 22.92
CA GLN A 5 -0.67 -51.96 22.45
C GLN A 5 -0.27 -50.74 23.30
N ALA A 6 0.97 -50.70 23.76
CA ALA A 6 1.58 -49.54 24.40
C ALA A 6 2.24 -48.66 23.33
N SER A 7 1.56 -47.58 22.95
CA SER A 7 2.09 -46.51 22.09
C SER A 7 2.93 -45.55 22.93
N THR A 8 4.25 -45.56 22.71
CA THR A 8 5.19 -44.63 23.35
C THR A 8 5.06 -43.25 22.72
N ARG A 9 4.41 -42.32 23.44
CA ARG A 9 4.36 -40.89 23.16
C ARG A 9 5.77 -40.29 23.21
N ILE A 10 6.32 -39.89 22.07
CA ILE A 10 7.40 -38.91 22.01
C ILE A 10 6.78 -37.52 22.12
N ARG A 11 6.94 -36.89 23.28
CA ARG A 11 6.71 -35.45 23.50
C ARG A 11 7.76 -34.68 22.70
N LEU A 12 7.39 -34.08 21.58
CA LEU A 12 8.18 -33.00 21.00
C LEU A 12 7.81 -31.69 21.69
N MET A 13 8.83 -31.04 22.22
CA MET A 13 8.75 -29.86 23.07
C MET A 13 8.21 -28.66 22.30
N HIS A 14 7.16 -28.05 22.84
CA HIS A 14 6.82 -26.65 22.63
C HIS A 14 7.95 -25.77 23.15
N TRP A 15 8.61 -24.98 22.31
CA TRP A 15 9.33 -23.73 22.60
C TRP A 15 9.77 -23.21 21.22
N PHE A 16 9.17 -22.16 20.65
CA PHE A 16 9.56 -20.78 20.91
C PHE A 16 8.44 -19.82 20.47
N ARG A 17 7.90 -19.10 21.45
CA ARG A 17 7.52 -17.67 21.38
C ARG A 17 6.78 -17.22 20.10
N ARG A 18 5.47 -17.48 20.06
CA ARG A 18 4.54 -16.72 19.22
C ARG A 18 4.61 -15.26 19.70
N SER A 19 5.20 -14.40 18.88
CA SER A 19 5.31 -12.96 19.15
C SER A 19 3.90 -12.39 19.33
N VAL A 20 3.65 -11.71 20.45
CA VAL A 20 2.38 -11.05 20.77
C VAL A 20 2.29 -9.69 20.04
N PHE A 21 2.89 -9.58 18.85
CA PHE A 21 2.94 -8.34 18.05
C PHE A 21 2.28 -8.46 16.67
N ASP A 22 1.68 -9.60 16.31
CA ASP A 22 1.20 -9.84 14.93
C ASP A 22 -0.33 -9.92 14.75
N GLU A 23 -1.14 -9.39 15.67
CA GLU A 23 -2.62 -9.46 15.57
C GLU A 23 -3.33 -8.09 15.48
N VAL A 24 -2.61 -6.98 15.22
CA VAL A 24 -3.23 -5.63 15.08
C VAL A 24 -2.87 -4.91 13.77
N ASP A 25 -2.05 -5.50 12.89
CA ASP A 25 -1.70 -4.88 11.59
C ASP A 25 -2.68 -5.24 10.44
N ASP A 26 -3.69 -6.08 10.71
CA ASP A 26 -4.81 -6.35 9.82
C ASP A 26 -5.86 -5.24 9.98
N MET A 27 -6.26 -4.51 8.94
CA MET A 27 -7.20 -5.10 7.97
C MET A 27 -7.25 -4.37 6.62
N ASN A 28 -6.50 -3.28 6.41
CA ASN A 28 -6.70 -2.41 5.26
C ASN A 28 -5.39 -2.20 4.47
N PRO A 29 -5.31 -2.66 3.21
CA PRO A 29 -4.06 -2.69 2.47
C PRO A 29 -3.63 -1.30 1.98
N LEU A 30 -2.34 -1.17 1.67
CA LEU A 30 -1.89 -0.23 0.67
C LEU A 30 -2.29 -0.74 -0.72
N VAL A 31 -2.88 0.10 -1.55
CA VAL A 31 -2.96 -0.17 -2.99
C VAL A 31 -1.95 0.74 -3.65
N TYR A 32 -1.12 0.23 -4.55
CA TYR A 32 -0.07 1.04 -5.14
C TYR A 32 0.12 0.79 -6.63
N PHE A 33 0.60 1.82 -7.34
CA PHE A 33 1.10 1.65 -8.69
C PHE A 33 2.61 1.87 -8.74
N SER A 34 3.29 1.11 -9.61
CA SER A 34 4.70 1.30 -9.91
C SER A 34 4.96 0.89 -11.35
N SER A 35 5.63 1.75 -12.11
CA SER A 35 6.02 1.45 -13.50
C SER A 35 7.18 0.46 -13.55
N SER A 36 7.73 0.25 -14.74
CA SER A 36 8.90 -0.61 -14.97
C SER A 36 10.19 -0.15 -14.29
N SER A 37 10.28 1.11 -13.84
CA SER A 37 11.44 1.57 -13.05
C SER A 37 11.38 1.11 -11.59
N GLU A 38 10.21 0.66 -11.14
CA GLU A 38 9.97 0.01 -9.85
C GLU A 38 10.27 0.84 -8.59
N ASN A 39 10.48 2.16 -8.70
CA ASN A 39 10.83 3.00 -7.55
C ASN A 39 9.79 2.91 -6.41
N SER A 40 8.50 3.09 -6.72
CA SER A 40 7.42 2.97 -5.73
C SER A 40 7.24 1.54 -5.23
N HIS A 41 7.56 0.54 -6.06
CA HIS A 41 7.50 -0.87 -5.64
C HIS A 41 8.55 -1.15 -4.57
N ARG A 42 9.81 -0.74 -4.80
CA ARG A 42 10.90 -0.88 -3.82
C ARG A 42 10.64 -0.09 -2.54
N PHE A 43 9.97 1.06 -2.63
CA PHE A 43 9.54 1.78 -1.42
C PHE A 43 8.52 0.97 -0.62
N VAL A 44 7.48 0.43 -1.28
CA VAL A 44 6.44 -0.40 -0.64
C VAL A 44 7.03 -1.65 0.01
N GLU A 45 8.01 -2.31 -0.63
CA GLU A 45 8.68 -3.47 -0.03
C GLU A 45 9.36 -3.14 1.31
N LYS A 46 9.97 -1.95 1.44
CA LYS A 46 10.59 -1.50 2.69
C LYS A 46 9.57 -1.21 3.80
N LEU A 47 8.31 -0.93 3.46
CA LEU A 47 7.28 -0.66 4.45
C LEU A 47 6.90 -1.92 5.23
N GLN A 48 7.00 -3.10 4.63
CA GLN A 48 6.58 -4.38 5.22
C GLN A 48 5.11 -4.34 5.69
N LEU A 49 4.26 -3.62 4.94
CA LEU A 49 2.82 -3.53 5.18
C LEU A 49 2.06 -4.34 4.10
N PRO A 50 0.84 -4.83 4.40
CA PRO A 50 -0.02 -5.45 3.39
C PRO A 50 -0.22 -4.52 2.21
N ALA A 51 0.10 -4.99 0.99
CA ALA A 51 0.03 -4.16 -0.21
C ALA A 51 -0.40 -4.92 -1.46
N ILE A 52 -1.22 -4.27 -2.30
CA ILE A 52 -1.73 -4.81 -3.57
C ILE A 52 -1.26 -3.90 -4.71
N ARG A 53 -0.59 -4.47 -5.71
CA ARG A 53 -0.06 -3.74 -6.87
C ARG A 53 -1.14 -3.61 -7.96
N ILE A 54 -1.43 -2.38 -8.38
CA ILE A 54 -2.18 -2.09 -9.60
C ILE A 54 -1.34 -2.58 -10.80
N PRO A 55 -1.87 -3.47 -11.65
CA PRO A 55 -1.11 -4.02 -12.76
C PRO A 55 -0.62 -2.98 -13.77
N ILE A 56 0.56 -3.22 -14.34
CA ILE A 56 1.02 -2.53 -15.55
C ILE A 56 0.13 -2.98 -16.73
N ALA A 57 -0.04 -2.12 -17.73
CA ALA A 57 -0.92 -2.40 -18.88
C ALA A 57 -0.58 -3.76 -19.54
N GLY A 58 -1.61 -4.51 -19.94
CA GLY A 58 -1.48 -5.86 -20.50
C GLY A 58 -2.06 -6.97 -19.61
N ALA A 59 -2.33 -6.69 -18.32
CA ALA A 59 -3.08 -7.61 -17.47
C ALA A 59 -4.53 -7.75 -17.97
N ARG A 60 -4.96 -9.00 -18.19
CA ARG A 60 -6.33 -9.33 -18.63
C ARG A 60 -7.40 -8.96 -17.60
N GLU A 61 -7.02 -8.93 -16.32
CA GLU A 61 -7.95 -8.70 -15.21
C GLU A 61 -7.78 -7.30 -14.63
N LYS A 62 -8.90 -6.62 -14.42
CA LYS A 62 -8.97 -5.37 -13.67
C LYS A 62 -8.89 -5.72 -12.19
N LEU A 63 -7.96 -5.08 -11.47
CA LEU A 63 -7.91 -5.21 -10.02
C LEU A 63 -9.18 -4.61 -9.40
N ARG A 64 -9.90 -5.41 -8.62
CA ARG A 64 -10.99 -4.98 -7.74
C ARG A 64 -10.58 -5.23 -6.31
N VAL A 65 -10.70 -4.23 -5.45
CA VAL A 65 -10.37 -4.34 -4.02
C VAL A 65 -11.64 -4.48 -3.20
N GLU A 66 -11.57 -5.22 -2.10
CA GLU A 66 -12.75 -5.54 -1.27
C GLU A 66 -12.72 -4.86 0.12
N GLN A 67 -11.65 -4.14 0.42
CA GLN A 67 -11.42 -3.49 1.72
C GLN A 67 -11.03 -2.02 1.51
N PRO A 68 -11.30 -1.15 2.51
CA PRO A 68 -10.76 0.20 2.52
C PRO A 68 -9.24 0.21 2.33
N TYR A 69 -8.70 1.20 1.63
CA TYR A 69 -7.26 1.27 1.36
C TYR A 69 -6.70 2.69 1.34
N ILE A 70 -5.39 2.79 1.52
CA ILE A 70 -4.61 3.99 1.21
C ILE A 70 -3.91 3.77 -0.14
N LEU A 71 -4.03 4.74 -1.05
CA LEU A 71 -3.40 4.68 -2.36
C LEU A 71 -1.98 5.25 -2.31
N LEU A 72 -0.99 4.51 -2.79
CA LEU A 72 0.37 5.02 -3.02
C LEU A 72 0.67 5.13 -4.52
N VAL A 73 1.03 6.32 -4.99
CA VAL A 73 1.12 6.61 -6.43
C VAL A 73 2.32 7.47 -6.82
N PRO A 74 3.09 7.11 -7.87
CA PRO A 74 4.09 8.02 -8.44
C PRO A 74 3.44 9.12 -9.28
N SER A 75 4.06 10.29 -9.31
CA SER A 75 3.68 11.39 -10.20
C SER A 75 4.49 11.37 -11.49
N TYR A 76 3.80 11.54 -12.62
CA TYR A 76 4.39 11.72 -13.95
C TYR A 76 4.04 13.10 -14.54
N GLY A 77 3.99 13.24 -15.86
CA GLY A 77 3.58 14.48 -16.53
C GLY A 77 4.68 15.53 -16.71
N GLY A 78 5.90 15.29 -16.22
CA GLY A 78 7.05 16.14 -16.50
C GLY A 78 6.90 17.60 -16.03
N GLY A 79 6.13 17.82 -14.96
CA GLY A 79 5.79 19.17 -14.47
C GLY A 79 4.39 19.65 -14.88
N SER A 80 3.72 18.96 -15.81
CA SER A 80 2.34 19.27 -16.21
C SER A 80 1.32 18.49 -15.37
N PRO A 81 0.15 19.08 -15.05
CA PRO A 81 -1.00 18.34 -14.52
C PRO A 81 -1.50 17.25 -15.49
N VAL A 82 -1.35 17.48 -16.80
CA VAL A 82 -1.74 16.51 -17.82
C VAL A 82 -0.77 15.34 -17.78
N GLY A 83 -1.29 14.16 -17.47
CA GLY A 83 -0.49 12.94 -17.32
C GLY A 83 0.22 12.80 -15.98
N ALA A 84 -0.05 13.68 -15.00
CA ALA A 84 0.50 13.57 -13.65
C ALA A 84 0.08 12.26 -12.97
N VAL A 85 -1.20 11.88 -13.08
CA VAL A 85 -1.70 10.60 -12.58
C VAL A 85 -1.51 9.50 -13.65
N PRO A 86 -0.88 8.37 -13.32
CA PRO A 86 -0.73 7.24 -14.25
C PRO A 86 -2.09 6.76 -14.78
N ILE A 87 -2.18 6.45 -16.08
CA ILE A 87 -3.45 6.02 -16.70
C ILE A 87 -4.04 4.75 -16.06
N GLN A 88 -3.19 3.87 -15.53
CA GLN A 88 -3.58 2.66 -14.80
C GLN A 88 -4.32 3.02 -13.51
N VAL A 89 -3.83 4.03 -12.78
CA VAL A 89 -4.46 4.55 -11.56
C VAL A 89 -5.76 5.26 -11.90
N ILE A 90 -5.80 6.03 -12.99
CA ILE A 90 -7.06 6.64 -13.48
C ILE A 90 -8.10 5.56 -13.78
N ARG A 91 -7.73 4.50 -14.51
CA ARG A 91 -8.64 3.38 -14.82
C ARG A 91 -9.12 2.66 -13.57
N PHE A 92 -8.22 2.44 -12.60
CA PHE A 92 -8.54 1.84 -11.31
C PHE A 92 -9.55 2.69 -10.52
N LEU A 93 -9.34 4.01 -10.43
CA LEU A 93 -10.22 4.94 -9.71
C LEU A 93 -11.49 5.35 -10.49
N ASN A 94 -11.57 5.04 -11.79
CA ASN A 94 -12.79 5.22 -12.56
C ASN A 94 -13.83 4.13 -12.26
N ASP A 95 -13.41 2.97 -11.75
CA ASP A 95 -14.32 2.01 -11.13
C ASP A 95 -14.88 2.60 -9.83
N VAL A 96 -16.21 2.74 -9.76
CA VAL A 96 -16.91 3.35 -8.62
C VAL A 96 -16.71 2.55 -7.33
N HIS A 97 -16.61 1.21 -7.43
CA HIS A 97 -16.39 0.34 -6.28
C HIS A 97 -14.99 0.54 -5.69
N ASN A 98 -13.96 0.53 -6.53
CA ASN A 98 -12.61 0.81 -6.05
C ASN A 98 -12.50 2.24 -5.50
N ARG A 99 -13.15 3.21 -6.15
CA ARG A 99 -13.12 4.60 -5.70
C ARG A 99 -13.83 4.81 -4.36
N SER A 100 -14.90 4.08 -4.04
CA SER A 100 -15.61 4.25 -2.77
C SER A 100 -14.81 3.74 -1.56
N LEU A 101 -13.80 2.93 -1.79
CA LEU A 101 -12.96 2.31 -0.76
C LEU A 101 -11.65 3.07 -0.49
N ILE A 102 -11.28 4.08 -1.27
CA ILE A 102 -10.10 4.89 -0.95
C ILE A 102 -10.33 5.70 0.33
N ARG A 103 -9.30 5.78 1.18
CA ARG A 103 -9.32 6.51 2.46
C ARG A 103 -8.24 7.58 2.58
N GLY A 104 -7.22 7.53 1.73
CA GLY A 104 -6.17 8.53 1.67
C GLY A 104 -5.23 8.26 0.50
N VAL A 105 -4.38 9.25 0.18
CA VAL A 105 -3.37 9.13 -0.86
C VAL A 105 -1.98 9.51 -0.32
N ILE A 106 -0.97 8.75 -0.72
CA ILE A 106 0.46 9.02 -0.53
C ILE A 106 1.07 9.13 -1.93
N ALA A 107 1.92 10.13 -2.17
CA ALA A 107 2.49 10.32 -3.51
C ALA A 107 4.02 10.36 -3.52
N ALA A 108 4.60 9.65 -4.48
CA ALA A 108 6.02 9.66 -4.77
C ALA A 108 6.31 10.61 -5.95
N GLY A 109 7.45 11.29 -5.92
CA GLY A 109 7.83 12.23 -6.95
C GLY A 109 9.32 12.53 -6.96
N ASN A 110 9.68 13.67 -7.51
CA ASN A 110 11.04 14.21 -7.50
C ASN A 110 10.94 15.74 -7.36
N THR A 111 11.63 16.31 -6.39
CA THR A 111 11.61 17.75 -6.05
C THR A 111 12.16 18.62 -7.17
N ASN A 112 12.92 18.06 -8.11
CA ASN A 112 13.35 18.74 -9.33
C ASN A 112 12.16 19.25 -10.18
N PHE A 113 10.94 18.77 -9.94
CA PHE A 113 9.72 19.28 -10.60
C PHE A 113 9.08 20.48 -9.89
N GLY A 114 9.70 21.04 -8.86
CA GLY A 114 9.25 22.28 -8.20
C GLY A 114 7.80 22.18 -7.72
N ASP A 115 6.95 23.11 -8.16
CA ASP A 115 5.53 23.16 -7.79
C ASP A 115 4.74 21.91 -8.21
N ALA A 116 5.25 21.14 -9.18
CA ALA A 116 4.65 19.88 -9.60
C ALA A 116 5.15 18.66 -8.81
N TYR A 117 5.97 18.86 -7.78
CA TYR A 117 6.44 17.79 -6.91
C TYR A 117 5.27 17.04 -6.25
N CYS A 118 5.13 15.77 -6.63
CA CYS A 118 4.08 14.86 -6.18
C CYS A 118 2.63 15.26 -6.57
N LEU A 119 2.46 16.01 -7.66
CA LEU A 119 1.18 16.54 -8.14
C LEU A 119 0.05 15.49 -8.29
N ALA A 120 0.36 14.21 -8.52
CA ALA A 120 -0.67 13.17 -8.57
C ALA A 120 -1.43 13.03 -7.24
N GLY A 121 -0.75 13.26 -6.11
CA GLY A 121 -1.35 13.25 -4.78
C GLY A 121 -2.42 14.31 -4.62
N ASP A 122 -2.11 15.56 -4.99
CA ASP A 122 -3.06 16.67 -4.94
C ASP A 122 -4.29 16.41 -5.83
N ILE A 123 -4.05 16.00 -7.08
CA ILE A 123 -5.14 15.71 -8.03
C ILE A 123 -6.08 14.64 -7.48
N ILE A 124 -5.54 13.54 -6.94
CA ILE A 124 -6.34 12.44 -6.39
C ILE A 124 -7.06 12.87 -5.12
N SER A 125 -6.36 13.54 -4.20
CA SER A 125 -6.94 14.04 -2.95
C SER A 125 -8.16 14.93 -3.23
N HIS A 126 -8.00 15.92 -4.11
CA HIS A 126 -9.09 16.81 -4.51
C HIS A 126 -10.22 16.07 -5.25
N LYS A 127 -9.91 15.18 -6.20
CA LYS A 127 -10.94 14.51 -7.01
C LYS A 127 -11.72 13.45 -6.22
N CYS A 128 -11.07 12.76 -5.30
CA CYS A 128 -11.65 11.69 -4.50
C CYS A 128 -12.12 12.14 -3.11
N GLN A 129 -11.85 13.39 -2.72
CA GLN A 129 -12.22 13.94 -1.42
C GLN A 129 -11.65 13.12 -0.24
N VAL A 130 -10.37 12.73 -0.37
CA VAL A 130 -9.63 11.98 0.65
C VAL A 130 -8.37 12.74 1.06
N PRO A 131 -7.87 12.58 2.30
CA PRO A 131 -6.67 13.26 2.76
C PRO A 131 -5.43 12.89 1.95
N TYR A 132 -4.57 13.88 1.70
CA TYR A 132 -3.21 13.69 1.21
C TYR A 132 -2.29 13.45 2.41
N LEU A 133 -1.94 12.19 2.64
CA LEU A 133 -1.34 11.73 3.90
C LEU A 133 0.16 11.97 3.98
N TYR A 134 0.89 11.79 2.88
CA TYR A 134 2.35 11.90 2.87
C TYR A 134 2.90 12.04 1.46
N ARG A 135 4.10 12.61 1.31
CA ARG A 135 4.83 12.66 0.04
C ARG A 135 6.32 12.41 0.24
N PHE A 136 6.95 11.73 -0.73
CA PHE A 136 8.37 11.38 -0.66
C PHE A 136 9.02 11.38 -2.05
N GLU A 137 10.35 11.32 -2.08
CA GLU A 137 11.12 11.32 -3.33
C GLU A 137 11.59 9.93 -3.75
N LEU A 138 11.43 9.61 -5.04
CA LEU A 138 12.01 8.46 -5.72
C LEU A 138 11.79 7.13 -4.95
N LEU A 139 12.84 6.61 -4.32
CA LEU A 139 12.85 5.35 -3.58
C LEU A 139 12.44 5.53 -2.11
N GLY A 140 12.27 6.76 -1.64
CA GLY A 140 12.08 7.13 -0.24
C GLY A 140 13.31 6.89 0.63
N THR A 141 13.52 7.76 1.61
CA THR A 141 14.56 7.64 2.63
C THR A 141 14.15 6.64 3.72
N ALA A 142 15.06 6.36 4.66
CA ALA A 142 14.71 5.58 5.86
C ALA A 142 13.70 6.32 6.76
N GLU A 143 13.78 7.65 6.80
CA GLU A 143 12.83 8.49 7.51
C GLU A 143 11.43 8.42 6.87
N ASP A 144 11.35 8.46 5.54
CA ASP A 144 10.08 8.28 4.83
C ASP A 144 9.42 6.94 5.14
N VAL A 145 10.22 5.87 5.20
CA VAL A 145 9.73 4.54 5.58
C VAL A 145 9.17 4.55 7.01
N ALA A 146 9.91 5.13 7.96
CA ALA A 146 9.47 5.20 9.35
C ALA A 146 8.19 6.04 9.50
N ASN A 147 8.13 7.20 8.85
CA ASN A 147 6.99 8.11 8.89
C ASN A 147 5.75 7.50 8.24
N VAL A 148 5.88 6.87 7.07
CA VAL A 148 4.75 6.23 6.39
C VAL A 148 4.24 5.03 7.19
N ARG A 149 5.12 4.16 7.72
CA ARG A 149 4.68 3.04 8.57
C ARG A 149 3.89 3.53 9.77
N LYS A 150 4.46 4.46 10.54
CA LYS A 150 3.78 5.04 11.71
C LYS A 150 2.46 5.71 11.34
N GLY A 151 2.47 6.55 10.30
CA GLY A 151 1.30 7.30 9.86
C GLY A 151 0.16 6.41 9.36
N VAL A 152 0.47 5.34 8.63
CA VAL A 152 -0.55 4.37 8.17
C VAL A 152 -1.18 3.63 9.35
N THR A 153 -0.37 3.14 10.30
CA THR A 153 -0.88 2.47 11.51
C THR A 153 -1.77 3.41 12.32
N GLU A 154 -1.31 4.64 12.60
CA GLU A 154 -2.10 5.63 13.34
C GLU A 154 -3.37 6.05 12.58
N PHE A 155 -3.32 6.13 11.25
CA PHE A 155 -4.48 6.46 10.43
C PHE A 155 -5.58 5.41 10.60
N TRP A 156 -5.24 4.12 10.50
CA TRP A 156 -6.22 3.05 10.65
C TRP A 156 -6.77 2.91 12.07
N GLN A 157 -5.95 3.15 13.09
CA GLN A 157 -6.41 3.18 14.49
C GLN A 157 -7.48 4.25 14.76
N ARG A 158 -7.50 5.36 14.01
CA ARG A 158 -8.51 6.42 14.15
C ARG A 158 -9.77 6.21 13.31
N GLN A 159 -9.76 5.22 12.41
CA GLN A 159 -10.88 4.90 11.52
C GLN A 159 -11.70 3.70 12.01
N ASN A 160 -11.17 2.95 12.99
CA ASN A 160 -11.86 1.91 13.74
C ASN A 160 -12.58 2.51 14.96
#